data_AF-A0A0D7DZM4-F1
#
_entry.id   AF-A0A0D7DZM4-F1
#
_cell.length_a   1.000
_cell.length_b   1.000
_cell.length_c   1.000
_cell.angle_alpha   90.00
_cell.angle_beta   90.00
_cell.angle_gamma   90.00
#
_symmetry.space_group_name_H-M   'P 1'
#
loop_
_entity.id
_entity.type
_entity.pdbx_description
1 polymer ?
#
loop_
_entity_poly.entity_id
_entity_poly.type
_entity_poly.pdbx_seq_one_letter_code
_entity_poly.pdbx_strand_id
1 'polypeptide(L)'
;MPTAQTMTPQQACENILIGGKRYNTERSLLRSENAIIDRLLTRGLELKSAYGELYEKLHSRPPALRVLLGLLLSTAAFWSPEKIAESRDRRDELIETNRQIGRKAAELAQLLEQRTWLHETSGFSSRTHYHVCDVIEAAAGNHSLFNAYVKDRLDALCGQFDLKYWPSPDQLVRALAADANSATLEATDPLTRAASTGTRPSRTDFSKALFAAIEENSTQSGGPLPEDFRLSDGALASLANCALDLGPDELADSTYVKRLRQRLRDK
;
A
#
# COMPACT_ATOMS: atom_id res chain seq x y z
N MET A 1 25.63 -4.77 48.61
CA MET A 1 25.55 -4.10 47.31
C MET A 1 24.76 -5.00 46.37
N PRO A 2 23.64 -4.55 45.77
CA PRO A 2 22.94 -5.36 44.79
C PRO A 2 23.76 -5.34 43.50
N THR A 3 24.17 -6.52 43.04
CA THR A 3 24.71 -6.76 41.70
C THR A 3 23.74 -6.19 40.66
N ALA A 4 24.18 -5.19 39.90
CA ALA A 4 23.48 -4.74 38.71
C ALA A 4 23.30 -5.94 37.78
N GLN A 5 22.08 -6.45 37.68
CA GLN A 5 21.77 -7.55 36.78
C GLN A 5 22.04 -7.06 35.35
N THR A 6 23.07 -7.62 34.71
CA THR A 6 23.32 -7.45 33.29
C THR A 6 22.11 -8.02 32.53
N MET A 7 21.27 -7.13 32.00
CA MET A 7 20.11 -7.51 31.20
C MET A 7 20.58 -8.32 30.00
N THR A 8 20.04 -9.54 29.83
CA THR A 8 20.43 -10.38 28.70
C THR A 8 19.93 -9.79 27.37
N PRO A 9 20.59 -10.09 26.23
CA PRO A 9 20.14 -9.65 24.90
C PRO A 9 18.67 -9.98 24.61
N GLN A 10 18.22 -11.16 25.03
CA GLN A 10 16.85 -11.61 24.91
C GLN A 10 15.90 -10.73 25.74
N GLN A 11 16.19 -10.55 27.03
CA GLN A 11 15.39 -9.68 27.91
C GLN A 11 15.33 -8.24 27.40
N ALA A 12 16.41 -7.72 26.81
CA ALA A 12 16.42 -6.38 26.23
C ALA A 12 15.41 -6.25 25.08
N CYS A 13 15.37 -7.22 24.16
CA CYS A 13 14.44 -7.22 23.05
C CYS A 13 13.00 -7.45 23.52
N GLU A 14 12.77 -8.43 24.41
CA GLU A 14 11.44 -8.74 24.95
C GLU A 14 10.87 -7.58 25.76
N ASN A 15 11.68 -6.86 26.54
CA ASN A 15 11.23 -5.67 27.26
C ASN A 15 10.75 -4.55 26.33
N ILE A 16 11.39 -4.39 25.15
CA ILE A 16 10.92 -3.45 24.12
C ILE A 16 9.56 -3.88 23.59
N LEU A 17 9.39 -5.17 23.27
CA LEU A 17 8.12 -5.72 22.77
C LEU A 17 7.00 -5.58 23.80
N ILE A 18 7.26 -5.93 25.07
CA ILE A 18 6.30 -5.79 26.17
C ILE A 18 5.91 -4.32 26.36
N GLY A 19 6.89 -3.40 26.33
CA GLY A 19 6.64 -1.97 26.41
C GLY A 19 5.77 -1.46 25.25
N GLY A 20 6.04 -1.92 24.02
CA GLY A 20 5.24 -1.60 22.84
C GLY A 20 3.80 -2.11 22.93
N LYS A 21 3.63 -3.38 23.35
CA LYS A 21 2.30 -3.97 23.56
C LYS A 21 1.48 -3.20 24.59
N ARG A 22 2.10 -2.79 25.70
CA ARG A 22 1.43 -1.98 26.74
C ARG A 22 0.94 -0.66 26.17
N TYR A 23 1.81 0.06 25.46
CA TYR A 23 1.45 1.32 24.80
C TYR A 23 0.29 1.15 23.81
N ASN A 24 0.33 0.12 22.97
CA ASN A 24 -0.73 -0.19 22.01
C ASN A 24 -2.06 -0.53 22.69
N THR A 25 -2.01 -1.31 23.79
CA THR A 25 -3.20 -1.72 24.55
C THR A 25 -3.85 -0.53 25.26
N GLU A 26 -3.06 0.31 25.92
CA GLU A 26 -3.55 1.52 26.60
C GLU A 26 -4.24 2.49 25.63
N ARG A 27 -3.78 2.53 24.37
CA ARG A 27 -4.35 3.40 23.32
C ARG A 27 -5.37 2.70 22.42
N SER A 28 -5.62 1.42 22.61
CA SER A 28 -6.49 0.60 21.74
C SER A 28 -6.07 0.64 20.25
N LEU A 29 -4.76 0.64 19.98
CA LEU A 29 -4.19 0.67 18.63
C LEU A 29 -3.51 -0.66 18.25
N LEU A 30 -3.30 -0.88 16.95
CA LEU A 30 -2.39 -1.88 16.39
C LEU A 30 -2.58 -3.31 16.95
N ARG A 31 -3.83 -3.78 16.98
CA ARG A 31 -4.18 -5.14 17.45
C ARG A 31 -3.43 -6.25 16.72
N SER A 32 -3.16 -6.06 15.42
CA SER A 32 -2.37 -6.97 14.59
C SER A 32 -0.93 -7.09 15.08
N GLU A 33 -0.26 -5.97 15.38
CA GLU A 33 1.09 -5.98 15.94
C GLU A 33 1.13 -6.63 17.33
N ASN A 34 0.11 -6.40 18.17
CA ASN A 34 0.03 -7.05 19.48
C ASN A 34 -0.03 -8.58 19.38
N ALA A 35 -0.76 -9.13 18.39
CA ALA A 35 -0.79 -10.57 18.16
C ALA A 35 0.59 -11.11 17.75
N ILE A 36 1.36 -10.34 16.97
CA ILE A 36 2.72 -10.71 16.57
C ILE A 36 3.68 -10.62 17.76
N ILE A 37 3.56 -9.59 18.61
CA ILE A 37 4.33 -9.49 19.86
C ILE A 37 4.13 -10.75 20.71
N ASP A 38 2.88 -11.19 20.88
CA ASP A 38 2.57 -12.38 21.69
C ASP A 38 3.20 -13.65 21.11
N ARG A 39 3.23 -13.79 19.78
CA ARG A 39 3.93 -14.89 19.10
C ARG A 39 5.43 -14.85 19.34
N LEU A 40 6.06 -13.68 19.18
CA LEU A 40 7.50 -13.50 19.39
C LEU A 40 7.91 -13.79 20.84
N LEU A 41 7.10 -13.39 21.81
CA LEU A 41 7.33 -13.68 23.24
C LEU A 41 7.17 -15.18 23.54
N THR A 42 6.15 -15.83 22.96
CA THR A 42 5.91 -17.27 23.14
C THR A 42 7.05 -18.11 22.55
N ARG A 43 7.56 -17.71 21.38
CA ARG A 43 8.64 -18.39 20.64
C ARG A 43 10.03 -17.84 20.96
N GLY A 44 10.22 -17.19 22.11
CA GLY A 44 11.47 -16.51 22.47
C GLY A 44 12.72 -17.40 22.46
N LEU A 45 12.57 -18.71 22.72
CA LEU A 45 13.66 -19.68 22.64
C LEU A 45 14.25 -19.82 21.23
N GLU A 46 13.41 -19.81 20.20
CA GLU A 46 13.83 -19.88 18.79
C GLU A 46 14.53 -18.58 18.34
N LEU A 47 14.21 -17.48 19.01
CA LEU A 47 14.74 -16.15 18.72
C LEU A 47 16.01 -15.82 19.49
N LYS A 48 16.45 -16.66 20.43
CA LYS A 48 17.62 -16.37 21.29
C LYS A 48 18.85 -15.95 20.51
N SER A 49 19.20 -16.67 19.44
CA SER A 49 20.35 -16.32 18.60
C SER A 49 20.12 -15.04 17.79
N ALA A 50 18.90 -14.82 17.29
CA ALA A 50 18.55 -13.63 16.52
C ALA A 50 18.56 -12.36 17.40
N TYR A 51 17.98 -12.44 18.61
CA TYR A 51 18.04 -11.38 19.60
C TYR A 51 19.47 -11.09 20.08
N GLY A 52 20.31 -12.12 20.19
CA GLY A 52 21.75 -11.95 20.43
C GLY A 52 22.41 -11.06 19.38
N GLU A 53 22.25 -11.41 18.10
CA GLU A 53 22.82 -10.65 16.99
C GLU A 53 22.25 -9.22 16.90
N LEU A 54 20.94 -9.07 17.08
CA LEU A 54 20.26 -7.77 17.11
C LEU A 54 20.82 -6.86 18.20
N TYR A 55 20.94 -7.41 19.41
CA TYR A 55 21.48 -6.67 20.54
C TYR A 55 22.94 -6.29 20.28
N GLU A 56 23.81 -7.23 19.88
CA GLU A 56 25.22 -6.94 19.58
C GLU A 56 25.38 -5.79 18.57
N LYS A 57 24.55 -5.76 17.53
CA LYS A 57 24.65 -4.74 16.47
C LYS A 57 24.01 -3.41 16.81
N LEU A 58 22.97 -3.38 17.66
CA LEU A 58 22.13 -2.19 17.85
C LEU A 58 22.06 -1.68 19.30
N HIS A 59 22.58 -2.40 20.30
CA HIS A 59 22.50 -1.99 21.71
C HIS A 59 23.12 -0.62 21.99
N SER A 60 24.17 -0.26 21.25
CA SER A 60 24.83 1.06 21.35
C SER A 60 23.95 2.22 20.88
N ARG A 61 22.86 1.92 20.15
CA ARG A 61 21.87 2.87 19.65
C ARG A 61 20.45 2.41 20.02
N PRO A 62 19.98 2.65 21.25
CA PRO A 62 18.68 2.16 21.72
C PRO A 62 17.48 2.48 20.80
N PRO A 63 17.40 3.65 20.13
CA PRO A 63 16.34 3.91 19.16
C PRO A 63 16.35 2.94 17.96
N ALA A 64 17.53 2.53 17.49
CA ALA A 64 17.68 1.66 16.31
C ALA A 64 17.12 0.25 16.56
N LEU A 65 17.38 -0.31 17.75
CA LEU A 65 16.83 -1.61 18.14
C LEU A 65 15.29 -1.57 18.22
N ARG A 66 14.73 -0.50 18.80
CA ARG A 66 13.28 -0.31 18.87
C ARG A 66 12.66 -0.17 17.48
N VAL A 67 13.28 0.62 16.60
CA VAL A 67 12.78 0.80 15.24
C VAL A 67 12.79 -0.52 14.48
N LEU A 68 13.88 -1.29 14.52
CA LEU A 68 13.93 -2.56 13.80
C LEU A 68 12.89 -3.57 14.27
N LEU A 69 12.67 -3.69 15.58
CA LEU A 69 11.59 -4.53 16.12
C LEU A 69 10.22 -4.01 15.66
N GLY A 70 10.01 -2.70 15.66
CA GLY A 70 8.81 -2.07 15.10
C GLY A 70 8.59 -2.38 13.62
N LEU A 71 9.65 -2.34 12.80
CA LEU A 71 9.59 -2.69 11.37
C LEU A 71 9.24 -4.15 11.16
N LEU A 72 9.76 -5.06 11.99
CA LEU A 72 9.38 -6.47 11.93
C LEU A 72 7.89 -6.66 12.23
N LEU A 73 7.39 -6.01 13.28
CA LEU A 73 5.99 -6.08 13.68
C LEU A 73 5.06 -5.50 12.60
N SER A 74 5.35 -4.30 12.10
CA SER A 74 4.54 -3.65 11.07
C SER A 74 4.59 -4.43 9.75
N THR A 75 5.76 -4.90 9.33
CA THR A 75 5.89 -5.72 8.13
C THR A 75 5.08 -7.01 8.25
N ALA A 76 5.13 -7.69 9.41
CA ALA A 76 4.37 -8.93 9.61
C ALA A 76 2.87 -8.66 9.76
N ALA A 77 2.47 -7.50 10.27
CA ALA A 77 1.06 -7.13 10.42
C ALA A 77 0.38 -6.77 9.10
N PHE A 78 1.09 -6.07 8.21
CA PHE A 78 0.50 -5.45 7.02
C PHE A 78 0.99 -6.05 5.69
N TRP A 79 2.12 -6.75 5.69
CA TRP A 79 2.69 -7.45 4.53
C TRP A 79 2.91 -8.95 4.83
N SER A 80 2.01 -9.56 5.61
CA SER A 80 1.93 -11.03 5.70
C SER A 80 1.55 -11.63 4.34
N PRO A 81 1.82 -12.93 4.09
CA PRO A 81 1.42 -13.59 2.83
C PRO A 81 -0.06 -13.38 2.48
N GLU A 82 -0.94 -13.46 3.47
CA GLU A 82 -2.39 -13.26 3.31
C GLU A 82 -2.71 -11.81 2.93
N LYS A 83 -2.05 -10.84 3.58
CA LYS A 83 -2.25 -9.41 3.30
C LYS A 83 -1.70 -8.99 1.95
N ILE A 84 -0.59 -9.58 1.53
CA ILE A 84 -0.03 -9.37 0.20
C ILE A 84 -0.96 -9.97 -0.87
N ALA A 85 -1.54 -11.15 -0.62
CA ALA A 85 -2.53 -11.74 -1.52
C ALA A 85 -3.77 -10.83 -1.65
N GLU A 86 -4.34 -10.39 -0.52
CA GLU A 86 -5.48 -9.46 -0.48
C GLU A 86 -5.18 -8.14 -1.23
N SER A 87 -3.98 -7.59 -1.03
CA SER A 87 -3.53 -6.37 -1.72
C SER A 87 -3.43 -6.56 -3.25
N ARG A 88 -2.98 -7.73 -3.71
CA ARG A 88 -2.90 -8.04 -5.14
C ARG A 88 -4.28 -8.26 -5.74
N ASP A 89 -5.16 -8.96 -5.05
CA ASP A 89 -6.55 -9.15 -5.50
C ASP A 89 -7.24 -7.79 -5.70
N ARG A 90 -7.06 -6.86 -4.76
CA ARG A 90 -7.57 -5.47 -4.88
C ARG A 90 -6.94 -4.71 -6.04
N ARG A 91 -5.64 -4.88 -6.28
CA ARG A 91 -4.96 -4.26 -7.44
C ARG A 91 -5.57 -4.78 -8.74
N ASP A 92 -5.76 -6.09 -8.84
CA ASP A 92 -6.30 -6.73 -10.04
C ASP A 92 -7.79 -6.34 -10.24
N GLU A 93 -8.56 -6.20 -9.15
CA GLU A 93 -9.92 -5.65 -9.15
C GLU A 93 -9.97 -4.20 -9.66
N LEU A 94 -9.01 -3.35 -9.23
CA LEU A 94 -8.90 -1.97 -9.71
C LEU A 94 -8.55 -1.90 -11.20
N ILE A 95 -7.64 -2.77 -11.68
CA ILE A 95 -7.33 -2.90 -13.11
C ILE A 95 -8.58 -3.27 -13.90
N GLU A 96 -9.33 -4.28 -13.44
CA GLU A 96 -10.56 -4.69 -14.11
C GLU A 96 -11.63 -3.60 -14.06
N THR A 97 -11.72 -2.86 -12.95
CA THR A 97 -12.63 -1.71 -12.83
C THR A 97 -12.29 -0.64 -13.87
N ASN A 98 -11.02 -0.26 -14.02
CA ASN A 98 -10.59 0.69 -15.05
C ASN A 98 -10.90 0.19 -16.47
N ARG A 99 -10.66 -1.10 -16.75
CA ARG A 99 -11.03 -1.71 -18.04
C ARG A 99 -12.53 -1.65 -18.31
N GLN A 100 -13.35 -1.87 -17.28
CA GLN A 100 -14.81 -1.77 -17.40
C GLN A 100 -15.26 -0.33 -17.62
N ILE A 101 -14.68 0.64 -16.91
CA ILE A 101 -14.93 2.08 -17.13
C ILE A 101 -14.59 2.43 -18.58
N GLY A 102 -13.40 2.07 -19.05
CA GLY A 102 -12.93 2.34 -20.41
C GLY A 102 -13.90 1.84 -21.49
N ARG A 103 -14.31 0.56 -21.40
CA ARG A 103 -15.26 -0.05 -22.34
C ARG A 103 -16.64 0.59 -22.29
N LYS A 104 -17.22 0.75 -21.09
CA LYS A 104 -18.57 1.29 -20.93
C LYS A 104 -18.65 2.76 -21.35
N ALA A 105 -17.62 3.54 -21.05
CA ALA A 105 -17.52 4.91 -21.51
C ALA A 105 -17.40 4.98 -23.04
N ALA A 106 -16.58 4.13 -23.67
CA ALA A 106 -16.49 4.07 -25.14
C ALA A 106 -17.84 3.70 -25.80
N GLU A 107 -18.55 2.70 -25.28
CA GLU A 107 -19.89 2.31 -25.74
C GLU A 107 -20.89 3.46 -25.57
N LEU A 108 -20.91 4.12 -24.40
CA LEU A 108 -21.79 5.25 -24.14
C LEU A 108 -21.49 6.43 -25.08
N ALA A 109 -20.22 6.74 -25.34
CA ALA A 109 -19.84 7.80 -26.26
C ALA A 109 -20.38 7.54 -27.68
N GLN A 110 -20.30 6.30 -28.18
CA GLN A 110 -20.87 5.92 -29.47
C GLN A 110 -22.39 6.11 -29.49
N LEU A 111 -23.09 5.74 -28.41
CA LEU A 111 -24.53 5.97 -28.30
C LEU A 111 -24.90 7.46 -28.25
N LEU A 112 -24.08 8.27 -27.58
CA LEU A 112 -24.27 9.73 -27.52
C LEU A 112 -24.05 10.37 -28.89
N GLU A 113 -23.02 9.97 -29.62
CA GLU A 113 -22.77 10.40 -31.00
C GLU A 113 -23.92 10.00 -31.94
N GLN A 114 -24.36 8.74 -31.87
CA GLN A 114 -25.51 8.25 -32.65
C GLN A 114 -26.80 9.01 -32.31
N ARG A 115 -27.02 9.34 -31.04
CA ARG A 115 -28.17 10.15 -30.61
C ARG A 115 -28.13 11.54 -31.23
N THR A 116 -26.97 12.21 -31.21
CA THR A 116 -26.78 13.52 -31.85
C THR A 116 -27.10 13.44 -33.34
N TRP A 117 -26.56 12.44 -34.05
CA TRP A 117 -26.84 12.25 -35.47
C TRP A 117 -28.34 12.05 -35.74
N LEU A 118 -29.05 11.29 -34.90
CA LEU A 118 -30.50 11.12 -35.03
C LEU A 118 -31.26 12.42 -34.77
N HIS A 119 -30.85 13.25 -33.80
CA HIS A 119 -31.48 14.57 -33.57
C HIS A 119 -31.37 15.47 -34.79
N GLU A 120 -30.27 15.39 -35.53
CA GLU A 120 -30.03 16.21 -36.71
C GLU A 120 -30.75 15.68 -37.96
N THR A 121 -30.92 14.35 -38.09
CA THR A 121 -31.35 13.73 -39.36
C THR A 121 -32.76 13.13 -39.34
N SER A 122 -33.26 12.72 -38.18
CA SER A 122 -34.52 11.94 -38.10
C SER A 122 -35.79 12.79 -38.06
N GLY A 123 -35.65 14.12 -37.86
CA GLY A 123 -36.80 15.00 -37.60
C GLY A 123 -37.39 14.87 -36.18
N PHE A 124 -36.81 14.02 -35.33
CA PHE A 124 -37.20 13.86 -33.93
C PHE A 124 -36.14 14.41 -32.97
N SER A 125 -36.59 15.06 -31.90
CA SER A 125 -35.74 15.52 -30.79
C SER A 125 -36.21 14.91 -29.48
N SER A 126 -35.27 14.55 -28.59
CA SER A 126 -35.58 13.90 -27.31
C SER A 126 -35.36 14.78 -26.07
N ARG A 127 -35.15 16.11 -26.23
CA ARG A 127 -34.95 17.08 -25.13
C ARG A 127 -33.94 16.63 -24.06
N THR A 128 -32.83 16.03 -24.49
CA THR A 128 -31.72 15.65 -23.61
C THR A 128 -30.67 16.76 -23.56
N HIS A 129 -29.80 16.75 -22.54
CA HIS A 129 -28.64 17.65 -22.50
C HIS A 129 -27.76 17.47 -23.74
N TYR A 130 -27.48 18.59 -24.41
CA TYR A 130 -26.60 18.66 -25.58
C TYR A 130 -25.37 19.51 -25.31
N HIS A 131 -25.41 20.42 -24.32
CA HIS A 131 -24.28 21.22 -23.87
C HIS A 131 -23.64 20.61 -22.61
N VAL A 132 -22.31 20.61 -22.53
CA VAL A 132 -21.56 20.13 -21.36
C VAL A 132 -21.92 20.86 -20.07
N CYS A 133 -22.02 22.20 -20.10
CA CYS A 133 -22.37 22.99 -18.92
C CYS A 133 -23.72 22.57 -18.30
N ASP A 134 -24.73 22.26 -19.13
CA ASP A 134 -26.01 21.75 -18.63
C ASP A 134 -25.85 20.42 -17.89
N VAL A 135 -24.94 19.55 -18.37
CA VAL A 135 -24.62 18.28 -17.70
C VAL A 135 -23.92 18.53 -16.37
N ILE A 136 -22.98 19.49 -16.32
CA ILE A 136 -22.27 19.86 -15.09
C ILE A 136 -23.24 20.41 -14.04
N GLU A 137 -24.13 21.31 -14.45
CA GLU A 137 -25.13 21.89 -13.54
C GLU A 137 -26.14 20.85 -13.04
N ALA A 138 -26.63 19.99 -13.93
CA ALA A 138 -27.51 18.90 -13.56
C ALA A 138 -26.82 17.93 -12.57
N ALA A 139 -25.54 17.63 -12.79
CA ALA A 139 -24.75 16.78 -11.89
C ALA A 139 -24.46 17.45 -10.53
N ALA A 140 -24.25 18.77 -10.52
CA ALA A 140 -24.02 19.52 -9.28
C ALA A 140 -25.26 19.54 -8.38
N GLY A 141 -26.47 19.59 -8.94
CA GLY A 141 -27.72 19.51 -8.19
C GLY A 141 -27.77 20.49 -7.01
N ASN A 142 -27.85 19.97 -5.78
CA ASN A 142 -27.92 20.77 -4.54
C ASN A 142 -26.54 21.07 -3.92
N HIS A 143 -25.44 20.90 -4.65
CA HIS A 143 -24.09 21.15 -4.14
C HIS A 143 -23.89 22.63 -3.80
N SER A 144 -23.90 22.95 -2.50
CA SER A 144 -23.98 24.32 -1.98
C SER A 144 -22.86 25.23 -2.47
N LEU A 145 -21.61 24.75 -2.47
CA LEU A 145 -20.46 25.55 -2.91
C LEU A 145 -20.47 25.80 -4.42
N PHE A 146 -21.01 24.86 -5.20
CA PHE A 146 -21.12 25.06 -6.65
C PHE A 146 -22.17 26.12 -6.93
N ASN A 147 -23.35 25.97 -6.32
CA ASN A 147 -24.46 26.90 -6.51
C ASN A 147 -24.17 28.31 -5.98
N ALA A 148 -23.41 28.44 -4.89
CA ALA A 148 -23.10 29.75 -4.31
C ALA A 148 -21.96 30.50 -5.03
N TYR A 149 -20.97 29.79 -5.58
CA TYR A 149 -19.73 30.42 -6.03
C TYR A 149 -19.34 30.14 -7.48
N VAL A 150 -19.78 29.01 -8.05
CA VAL A 150 -19.34 28.54 -9.37
C VAL A 150 -20.40 28.73 -10.44
N LYS A 151 -21.67 28.47 -10.11
CA LYS A 151 -22.78 28.41 -11.06
C LYS A 151 -22.89 29.66 -11.93
N ASP A 152 -23.12 30.84 -11.33
CA ASP A 152 -23.32 32.09 -12.09
C ASP A 152 -22.13 32.42 -13.02
N ARG A 153 -20.91 32.03 -12.63
CA ARG A 153 -19.70 32.23 -13.45
C ARG A 153 -19.62 31.22 -14.60
N LEU A 154 -20.01 29.97 -14.36
CA LEU A 154 -20.08 28.94 -15.39
C LEU A 154 -21.17 29.29 -16.41
N ASP A 155 -22.36 29.72 -15.95
CA ASP A 155 -23.46 30.22 -16.77
C ASP A 155 -22.99 31.37 -17.67
N ALA A 156 -22.34 32.37 -17.08
CA ALA A 156 -21.83 33.53 -17.82
C ALA A 156 -20.76 33.14 -18.85
N LEU A 157 -19.90 32.16 -18.54
CA LEU A 157 -18.90 31.65 -19.47
C LEU A 157 -19.55 30.83 -20.59
N CYS A 158 -20.53 30.00 -20.26
CA CYS A 158 -21.30 29.20 -21.19
C CYS A 158 -22.03 30.09 -22.21
N GLY A 159 -22.61 31.22 -21.76
CA GLY A 159 -23.29 32.16 -22.64
C GLY A 159 -22.38 33.00 -23.54
N GLN A 160 -21.07 33.08 -23.25
CA GLN A 160 -20.11 33.86 -24.04
C GLN A 160 -19.63 33.16 -25.31
N PHE A 161 -19.66 31.83 -25.34
CA PHE A 161 -19.14 31.03 -26.43
C PHE A 161 -20.22 30.13 -27.02
N ASP A 162 -20.28 30.06 -28.35
CA ASP A 162 -21.19 29.12 -29.02
C ASP A 162 -20.74 27.65 -28.86
N LEU A 163 -21.60 26.73 -29.27
CA LEU A 163 -21.40 25.29 -29.12
C LEU A 163 -20.08 24.76 -29.72
N LYS A 164 -19.50 25.42 -30.73
CA LYS A 164 -18.30 24.90 -31.41
C LYS A 164 -17.03 25.06 -30.59
N TYR A 165 -17.07 25.84 -29.51
CA TYR A 165 -15.96 26.05 -28.59
C TYR A 165 -15.95 25.08 -27.42
N TRP A 166 -17.02 24.32 -27.22
CA TRP A 166 -17.16 23.38 -26.11
C TRP A 166 -17.06 21.94 -26.61
N PRO A 167 -16.46 21.03 -25.82
CA PRO A 167 -16.50 19.61 -26.15
C PRO A 167 -17.94 19.11 -26.07
N SER A 168 -18.31 18.23 -27.00
CA SER A 168 -19.58 17.54 -26.94
C SER A 168 -19.62 16.54 -25.77
N PRO A 169 -20.82 16.16 -25.29
CA PRO A 169 -20.94 15.14 -24.24
C PRO A 169 -20.26 13.81 -24.59
N ASP A 170 -20.30 13.36 -25.85
CA ASP A 170 -19.61 12.14 -26.26
C ASP A 170 -18.08 12.30 -26.19
N GLN A 171 -17.53 13.46 -26.56
CA GLN A 171 -16.09 13.73 -26.47
C GLN A 171 -15.60 13.70 -25.02
N LEU A 172 -16.37 14.25 -24.07
CA LEU A 172 -16.05 14.13 -22.65
C LEU A 172 -16.05 12.69 -22.16
N VAL A 173 -17.04 11.89 -22.56
CA VAL A 173 -17.12 10.49 -22.19
C VAL A 173 -15.97 9.69 -22.84
N ARG A 174 -15.56 10.01 -24.07
CA ARG A 174 -14.34 9.42 -24.69
C ARG A 174 -13.08 9.77 -23.91
N ALA A 175 -12.98 10.98 -23.37
CA ALA A 175 -11.83 11.37 -22.53
C ALA A 175 -11.76 10.50 -21.27
N LEU A 176 -12.90 10.22 -20.61
CA LEU A 176 -12.96 9.27 -19.48
C LEU A 176 -12.57 7.85 -19.90
N ALA A 177 -12.99 7.43 -21.09
CA ALA A 177 -12.60 6.12 -21.62
C ALA A 177 -11.08 6.03 -21.82
N ALA A 178 -10.48 7.07 -22.41
CA ALA A 178 -9.04 7.15 -22.64
C ALA A 178 -8.26 7.16 -21.32
N ASP A 179 -8.66 7.98 -20.37
CA ASP A 179 -8.07 8.08 -19.03
C ASP A 179 -8.06 6.72 -18.31
N ALA A 180 -9.21 6.05 -18.26
CA ALA A 180 -9.32 4.73 -17.63
C ALA A 180 -8.47 3.66 -18.34
N ASN A 181 -8.35 3.73 -19.67
CA ASN A 181 -7.51 2.80 -20.44
C ASN A 181 -6.01 3.09 -20.31
N SER A 182 -5.61 4.33 -20.05
CA SER A 182 -4.21 4.72 -19.82
C SER A 182 -3.81 4.70 -18.34
N ALA A 183 -4.73 4.41 -17.42
CA ALA A 183 -4.48 4.41 -15.99
C ALA A 183 -3.41 3.36 -15.61
N THR A 184 -2.23 3.85 -15.21
CA THR A 184 -1.15 3.03 -14.65
C THR A 184 -1.31 2.95 -13.13
N LEU A 185 -1.30 1.73 -12.59
CA LEU A 185 -1.33 1.54 -11.14
C LEU A 185 0.09 1.60 -10.57
N GLU A 186 0.27 2.46 -9.59
CA GLU A 186 1.50 2.55 -8.80
C GLU A 186 1.21 2.22 -7.33
N ALA A 187 2.14 1.51 -6.68
CA ALA A 187 2.06 1.29 -5.25
C ALA A 187 2.29 2.62 -4.51
N THR A 188 1.43 2.91 -3.54
CA THR A 188 1.45 4.15 -2.74
C THR A 188 2.64 4.25 -1.80
N ASP A 189 3.32 3.14 -1.52
CA ASP A 189 4.47 3.07 -0.64
C ASP A 189 5.53 2.06 -1.12
N PRO A 190 6.81 2.23 -0.71
CA PRO A 190 7.91 1.37 -1.14
C PRO A 190 7.77 -0.10 -0.72
N LEU A 191 7.16 -0.38 0.44
CA LEU A 191 7.02 -1.74 0.97
C LEU A 191 5.99 -2.50 0.14
N THR A 192 4.83 -1.89 -0.14
CA THR A 192 3.82 -2.45 -1.03
C THR A 192 4.39 -2.67 -2.43
N ARG A 193 5.21 -1.74 -2.95
CA ARG A 193 5.93 -1.93 -4.22
C ARG A 193 6.81 -3.17 -4.16
N ALA A 194 7.67 -3.27 -3.16
CA ALA A 194 8.60 -4.40 -2.99
C ALA A 194 7.85 -5.74 -2.88
N ALA A 195 6.80 -5.80 -2.06
CA ALA A 195 6.00 -7.01 -1.83
C ALA A 195 5.15 -7.40 -3.05
N SER A 196 4.78 -6.47 -3.93
CA SER A 196 3.89 -6.74 -5.08
C SER A 196 4.61 -6.99 -6.41
N THR A 197 5.95 -6.92 -6.44
CA THR A 197 6.76 -7.16 -7.65
C THR A 197 6.68 -8.59 -8.22
N GLY A 198 6.30 -9.59 -7.41
CA GLY A 198 6.22 -10.99 -7.85
C GLY A 198 4.91 -11.32 -8.58
N THR A 199 4.96 -12.25 -9.53
CA THR A 199 3.78 -12.76 -10.25
C THR A 199 2.89 -13.68 -9.40
N ARG A 200 3.44 -14.34 -8.37
CA ARG A 200 2.69 -15.22 -7.45
C ARG A 200 2.93 -14.83 -6.00
N PRO A 201 1.92 -14.87 -5.12
CA PRO A 201 2.12 -14.61 -3.70
C PRO A 201 3.10 -15.63 -3.16
N SER A 202 4.10 -15.17 -2.43
CA SER A 202 5.04 -16.07 -1.78
C SER A 202 5.56 -15.46 -0.50
N ARG A 203 6.06 -16.31 0.38
CA ARG A 203 6.76 -15.90 1.61
C ARG A 203 7.96 -14.99 1.35
N THR A 204 8.51 -15.07 0.14
CA THR A 204 9.52 -14.17 -0.38
C THR A 204 9.09 -12.70 -0.33
N ASP A 205 7.80 -12.43 -0.52
CA ASP A 205 7.28 -11.07 -0.65
C ASP A 205 7.26 -10.35 0.70
N PHE A 206 6.98 -11.08 1.79
CA PHE A 206 7.21 -10.57 3.16
C PHE A 206 8.68 -10.18 3.36
N SER A 207 9.62 -11.05 2.97
CA SER A 207 11.05 -10.76 3.12
C SER A 207 11.50 -9.57 2.28
N LYS A 208 10.95 -9.38 1.06
CA LYS A 208 11.19 -8.18 0.25
C LYS A 208 10.68 -6.93 0.95
N ALA A 209 9.45 -6.96 1.48
CA ALA A 209 8.89 -5.84 2.24
C ALA A 209 9.74 -5.53 3.47
N LEU A 210 10.21 -6.54 4.19
CA LEU A 210 11.07 -6.37 5.37
C LEU A 210 12.42 -5.73 4.99
N PHE A 211 13.04 -6.16 3.88
CA PHE A 211 14.29 -5.58 3.42
C PHE A 211 14.12 -4.12 2.99
N ALA A 212 13.05 -3.82 2.25
CA ALA A 212 12.70 -2.45 1.88
C ALA A 212 12.44 -1.58 3.13
N ALA A 213 11.76 -2.13 4.14
CA ALA A 213 11.52 -1.43 5.41
C ALA A 213 12.82 -1.10 6.15
N ILE A 214 13.79 -2.03 6.17
CA ILE A 214 15.11 -1.83 6.77
C ILE A 214 15.90 -0.76 6.01
N GLU A 215 15.91 -0.84 4.68
CA GLU A 215 16.61 0.11 3.80
C GLU A 215 16.06 1.54 3.93
N GLU A 216 14.73 1.70 3.94
CA GLU A 216 14.04 2.98 4.13
C GLU A 216 14.35 3.61 5.51
N ASN A 217 14.71 2.79 6.49
CA ASN A 217 15.05 3.25 7.84
C ASN A 217 16.57 3.26 8.12
N SER A 218 17.39 3.11 7.08
CA SER A 218 18.84 3.27 7.16
C SER A 218 19.24 4.75 7.30
N THR A 219 20.45 5.01 7.79
CA THR A 219 21.00 6.37 7.89
C THR A 219 21.12 7.05 6.54
N GLN A 220 21.26 6.30 5.44
CA GLN A 220 21.27 6.85 4.08
C GLN A 220 19.92 7.47 3.71
N SER A 221 18.83 6.85 4.19
CA SER A 221 17.44 7.32 4.00
C SER A 221 16.94 8.22 5.13
N GLY A 222 17.84 8.66 6.03
CA GLY A 222 17.50 9.55 7.16
C GLY A 222 16.95 8.83 8.40
N GLY A 223 17.00 7.49 8.45
CA GLY A 223 16.57 6.68 9.57
C GLY A 223 17.67 6.36 10.60
N PRO A 224 17.34 5.67 11.70
CA PRO A 224 18.26 5.41 12.80
C PRO A 224 19.12 4.14 12.63
N LEU A 225 18.84 3.30 11.63
CA LEU A 225 19.60 2.06 11.40
C LEU A 225 20.95 2.39 10.72
N PRO A 226 22.09 1.82 11.16
CA PRO A 226 23.36 2.00 10.48
C PRO A 226 23.28 1.64 8.99
N GLU A 227 24.00 2.36 8.13
CA GLU A 227 24.03 2.14 6.68
C GLU A 227 24.38 0.69 6.31
N ASP A 228 25.42 0.13 6.92
CA ASP A 228 25.84 -1.26 6.71
C ASP A 228 25.08 -2.27 7.58
N PHE A 229 23.93 -1.89 8.16
CA PHE A 229 23.19 -2.80 9.03
C PHE A 229 22.66 -3.98 8.25
N ARG A 230 23.17 -5.17 8.59
CA ARG A 230 22.74 -6.42 7.97
C ARG A 230 22.73 -7.55 8.97
N LEU A 231 21.58 -8.22 9.09
CA LEU A 231 21.44 -9.46 9.86
C LEU A 231 21.98 -10.68 9.10
N SER A 232 22.39 -11.70 9.82
CA SER A 232 22.68 -13.02 9.25
C SER A 232 21.42 -13.63 8.62
N ASP A 233 21.63 -14.53 7.66
CA ASP A 233 20.53 -15.22 7.00
C ASP A 233 19.75 -16.09 8.01
N GLY A 234 20.44 -16.65 9.01
CA GLY A 234 19.82 -17.41 10.10
C GLY A 234 18.97 -16.56 11.03
N ALA A 235 19.46 -15.38 11.45
CA ALA A 235 18.68 -14.48 12.29
C ALA A 235 17.40 -14.00 11.57
N LEU A 236 17.50 -13.65 10.30
CA LEU A 236 16.33 -13.29 9.49
C LEU A 236 15.34 -14.45 9.34
N ALA A 237 15.83 -15.67 9.13
CA ALA A 237 14.98 -16.85 9.04
C ALA A 237 14.20 -17.07 10.34
N SER A 238 14.88 -17.03 11.50
CA SER A 238 14.22 -17.15 12.81
C SER A 238 13.18 -16.06 13.06
N LEU A 239 13.52 -14.79 12.75
CA LEU A 239 12.60 -13.66 12.91
C LEU A 239 11.37 -13.80 12.00
N ALA A 240 11.56 -14.16 10.73
CA ALA A 240 10.46 -14.36 9.79
C ALA A 240 9.57 -15.54 10.20
N ASN A 241 10.17 -16.67 10.60
CA ASN A 241 9.43 -17.86 11.03
C ASN A 241 8.55 -17.57 12.24
N CYS A 242 9.08 -16.87 13.25
CA CYS A 242 8.32 -16.55 14.45
C CYS A 242 7.28 -15.45 14.21
N ALA A 243 7.60 -14.42 13.42
CA ALA A 243 6.68 -13.32 13.15
C ALA A 243 5.47 -13.75 12.31
N LEU A 244 5.70 -14.62 11.31
CA LEU A 244 4.66 -15.18 10.45
C LEU A 244 3.98 -16.43 11.04
N ASP A 245 4.39 -16.87 12.23
CA ASP A 245 3.85 -18.06 12.91
C ASP A 245 3.95 -19.36 12.08
N LEU A 246 5.06 -19.53 11.38
CA LEU A 246 5.24 -20.65 10.45
C LEU A 246 5.44 -21.95 11.22
N GLY A 247 4.73 -22.99 10.78
CA GLY A 247 4.82 -24.35 11.33
C GLY A 247 6.10 -25.09 10.92
N PRO A 248 6.39 -26.25 11.54
CA PRO A 248 7.63 -27.01 11.33
C PRO A 248 7.90 -27.37 9.86
N ASP A 249 6.86 -27.73 9.11
CA ASP A 249 6.96 -28.12 7.69
C ASP A 249 7.17 -26.93 6.76
N GLU A 250 6.98 -25.71 7.27
CA GLU A 250 7.06 -24.47 6.52
C GLU A 250 8.20 -23.59 7.03
N LEU A 251 9.16 -24.08 7.81
CA LEU A 251 10.24 -23.21 8.28
C LEU A 251 11.14 -22.75 7.12
N ALA A 252 11.42 -21.45 7.05
CA ALA A 252 12.50 -20.94 6.22
C ALA A 252 13.83 -21.22 6.92
N ASP A 253 14.82 -21.70 6.19
CA ASP A 253 16.19 -21.87 6.69
C ASP A 253 17.10 -20.72 6.22
N SER A 254 18.34 -20.72 6.72
CA SER A 254 19.34 -19.74 6.29
C SER A 254 19.65 -19.83 4.79
N THR A 255 19.59 -21.04 4.20
CA THR A 255 19.81 -21.26 2.77
C THR A 255 18.76 -20.55 1.91
N TYR A 256 17.49 -20.63 2.32
CA TYR A 256 16.37 -19.96 1.66
C TYR A 256 16.58 -18.44 1.65
N VAL A 257 16.89 -17.85 2.81
CA VAL A 257 17.13 -16.40 2.94
C VAL A 257 18.35 -15.96 2.12
N LYS A 258 19.42 -16.75 2.11
CA LYS A 258 20.62 -16.48 1.31
C LYS A 258 20.31 -16.41 -0.19
N ARG A 259 19.60 -17.41 -0.71
CA ARG A 259 19.19 -17.46 -2.13
C ARG A 259 18.30 -16.27 -2.48
N LEU A 260 17.41 -15.86 -1.58
CA LEU A 260 16.58 -14.70 -1.78
C LEU A 260 17.40 -13.42 -1.89
N ARG A 261 18.30 -13.16 -0.94
CA ARG A 261 19.17 -11.97 -0.96
C ARG A 261 20.02 -11.90 -2.22
N GLN A 262 20.53 -13.03 -2.71
CA GLN A 262 21.27 -13.08 -3.96
C GLN A 262 20.40 -12.62 -5.14
N ARG A 263 19.19 -13.18 -5.27
CA ARG A 263 18.24 -12.82 -6.34
C ARG A 263 17.81 -11.36 -6.32
N LEU A 264 17.81 -10.70 -5.16
CA LEU A 264 17.45 -9.29 -5.03
C LEU A 264 18.61 -8.34 -5.37
N ARG A 265 19.86 -8.81 -5.29
CA ARG A 265 21.04 -8.04 -5.73
C ARG A 265 21.28 -8.11 -7.23
N ASP A 266 20.90 -9.22 -7.86
CA ASP A 266 21.12 -9.46 -9.29
C ASP A 266 20.02 -8.81 -10.17
N LYS A 267 19.16 -7.97 -9.59
CA LYS A 267 18.07 -7.23 -10.25
C LYS A 267 18.29 -5.74 -10.14
#